data_AF-A0A521ZCV8-F1
#
_entry.id   AF-A0A521ZCV8-F1
#
_cell.length_a   1.000
_cell.length_b   1.000
_cell.length_c   1.000
_cell.angle_alpha   90.00
_cell.angle_beta   90.00
_cell.angle_gamma   90.00
#
_symmetry.space_group_name_H-M   'P 1'
#
loop_
_entity.id
_entity.type
_entity.pdbx_description
1 polymer ?
#
loop_
_entity_poly.entity_id
_entity_poly.type
_entity_poly.pdbx_seq_one_letter_code
_entity_poly.pdbx_strand_id
1 'polypeptide(L)'
;MPHAFNGTGTMYYGKAFPETDGSYVVTEWITLLWLPILPLGSKRVWFQSAEYMRWGNQSTTNYKVLAVPLHLPHIVKGYAFTLAVCGTVTALDPHSRYEIKEFFRQLLR
;
A
#
# COMPACT_ATOMS: atom_id res chain seq x y z
N MET A 1 1.27 -1.45 12.68
CA MET A 1 1.03 -0.51 11.56
C MET A 1 2.04 -0.87 10.47
N PRO A 2 1.77 -0.62 9.18
CA PRO A 2 2.72 -0.89 8.11
C PRO A 2 3.98 -0.09 8.36
N HIS A 3 5.14 -0.67 8.06
CA HIS A 3 6.41 -0.03 8.28
C HIS A 3 7.21 -0.13 6.99
N ALA A 4 7.57 1.02 6.43
CA ALA A 4 8.38 1.10 5.23
C ALA A 4 9.58 2.00 5.48
N PHE A 5 10.74 1.53 5.04
CA PHE A 5 11.98 2.29 5.04
C PHE A 5 12.37 2.54 3.59
N ASN A 6 12.41 3.82 3.19
CA ASN A 6 12.73 4.24 1.82
C ASN A 6 11.85 3.59 0.72
N GLY A 7 10.54 3.43 0.98
CA GLY A 7 9.60 2.83 0.03
C GLY A 7 9.62 1.30 -0.03
N THR A 8 10.48 0.65 0.76
CA THR A 8 10.56 -0.80 0.89
C THR A 8 10.03 -1.25 2.25
N GLY A 9 9.06 -2.16 2.26
CA GLY A 9 8.42 -2.65 3.48
C GLY A 9 6.95 -2.95 3.26
N THR A 10 6.09 -2.59 4.21
CA THR A 10 4.64 -2.69 4.05
C THR A 10 3.98 -1.33 4.04
N MET A 11 3.00 -1.14 3.15
CA MET A 11 2.19 0.08 3.07
C MET A 11 0.71 -0.24 2.89
N TYR A 12 -0.15 0.62 3.42
CA TYR A 12 -1.58 0.60 3.11
C TYR A 12 -1.84 1.41 1.84
N TYR A 13 -2.42 0.77 0.83
CA TYR A 13 -2.89 1.42 -0.39
C TYR A 13 -4.38 1.26 -0.58
N GLY A 14 -4.98 2.33 -1.08
CA GLY A 14 -6.41 2.42 -1.36
C GLY A 14 -7.24 2.70 -0.12
N LYS A 15 -8.39 3.34 -0.33
CA LYS A 15 -9.48 3.48 0.64
C LYS A 15 -10.77 3.09 -0.07
N ALA A 16 -11.45 2.07 0.44
CA ALA A 16 -12.69 1.57 -0.14
C ALA A 16 -13.70 1.26 0.95
N PHE A 17 -14.99 1.24 0.58
CA PHE A 17 -16.11 0.91 1.46
C PHE A 17 -16.10 1.71 2.77
N PRO A 18 -16.18 3.06 2.69
CA PRO A 18 -16.44 3.85 3.87
C PRO A 18 -17.79 3.44 4.46
N GLU A 19 -17.78 3.01 5.71
CA GLU A 19 -18.97 2.57 6.42
C GLU A 19 -19.47 3.72 7.32
N THR A 20 -20.74 3.68 7.74
CA THR A 20 -21.35 4.73 8.59
C THR A 20 -20.68 4.91 9.95
N ASP A 21 -19.88 3.92 10.37
CA ASP A 21 -19.05 3.97 11.59
C ASP A 21 -17.71 4.72 11.39
N GLY A 22 -17.46 5.25 10.19
CA GLY A 22 -16.22 5.94 9.83
C GLY A 22 -15.05 5.00 9.53
N SER A 23 -15.29 3.69 9.49
CA SER A 23 -14.28 2.71 9.10
C SER A 23 -14.10 2.66 7.59
N TYR A 24 -12.89 2.31 7.17
CA TYR A 24 -12.56 2.15 5.77
C TYR A 24 -11.70 0.90 5.57
N VAL A 25 -11.86 0.27 4.41
CA VAL A 25 -11.06 -0.90 4.01
C VAL A 25 -9.84 -0.42 3.22
N VAL A 26 -8.68 -0.81 3.70
CA VAL A 26 -7.39 -0.63 3.04
C VAL A 26 -6.83 -1.96 2.60
N THR A 27 -5.98 -1.97 1.58
CA THR A 27 -5.21 -3.16 1.22
C THR A 27 -3.78 -2.96 1.69
N GLU A 28 -3.24 -3.94 2.41
CA GLU A 28 -1.83 -3.96 2.78
C GLU A 28 -1.02 -4.57 1.65
N TRP A 29 0.03 -3.87 1.24
CA TRP A 29 0.94 -4.29 0.20
C TRP A 29 2.36 -4.36 0.73
N ILE A 30 3.11 -5.38 0.31
CA ILE A 30 4.57 -5.33 0.33
C ILE A 30 4.99 -4.40 -0.81
N THR A 31 5.69 -3.34 -0.46
CA THR A 31 6.25 -2.39 -1.41
C THR A 31 7.75 -2.58 -1.54
N LEU A 32 8.27 -2.35 -2.73
CA LEU A 32 9.70 -2.23 -3.02
C LEU A 32 9.88 -1.02 -3.92
N LEU A 33 10.75 -0.08 -3.54
CA LEU A 33 10.91 1.18 -4.27
C LEU A 33 9.57 1.89 -4.54
N TRP A 34 8.65 1.90 -3.56
CA TRP A 34 7.31 2.49 -3.66
C TRP A 34 6.33 1.77 -4.62
N LEU A 35 6.76 0.70 -5.28
CA LEU A 35 5.88 -0.13 -6.11
C LEU A 35 5.25 -1.24 -5.27
N PRO A 36 3.92 -1.36 -5.25
CA PRO A 36 3.24 -2.45 -4.55
C PRO A 36 3.42 -3.77 -5.32
N ILE A 37 4.11 -4.74 -4.72
CA ILE A 37 4.41 -6.04 -5.33
C ILE A 37 3.36 -7.08 -4.97
N LEU A 38 3.14 -7.28 -3.66
CA LEU A 38 2.30 -8.37 -3.14
C LEU A 38 1.22 -7.83 -2.19
N PRO A 39 -0.08 -8.10 -2.45
CA PRO A 39 -1.13 -7.79 -1.51
C PRO A 39 -1.09 -8.82 -0.37
N LEU A 40 -0.89 -8.37 0.85
CA LEU A 40 -0.90 -9.20 2.06
C LEU A 40 -2.32 -9.47 2.58
N GLY A 41 -3.26 -8.56 2.31
CA GLY A 41 -4.58 -8.64 2.91
C GLY A 41 -5.41 -7.38 2.75
N SER A 42 -6.72 -7.53 2.80
CA SER A 42 -7.63 -6.40 3.04
C SER A 42 -7.84 -6.25 4.56
N LYS A 43 -7.66 -5.03 5.06
CA LYS A 43 -7.83 -4.69 6.48
C LYS A 43 -8.84 -3.56 6.61
N ARG A 44 -9.79 -3.69 7.54
CA ARG A 44 -10.69 -2.59 7.91
C ARG A 44 -10.07 -1.85 9.09
N VAL A 45 -9.93 -0.54 8.94
CA VAL A 45 -9.29 0.35 9.91
C VAL A 45 -10.35 1.28 10.49
N TRP A 46 -10.39 1.37 11.82
CA TRP A 46 -11.18 2.37 12.54
C TRP A 46 -10.24 3.42 13.13
N PHE A 47 -10.60 4.68 12.97
CA PHE A 47 -9.95 5.79 13.67
C PHE A 47 -10.61 5.93 15.05
N GLN A 48 -9.93 5.54 16.13
CA GLN A 48 -10.56 5.47 17.44
C GLN A 48 -10.45 6.80 18.23
N SER A 49 -9.31 7.49 18.13
CA SER A 49 -9.09 8.90 18.51
C SER A 49 -7.58 9.18 18.45
N ALA A 50 -7.21 10.44 18.22
CA ALA A 50 -5.86 10.91 18.53
C ALA A 50 -5.88 11.43 19.97
N GLU A 51 -5.29 10.67 20.90
CA GLU A 51 -5.10 11.16 22.26
C GLU A 51 -4.03 12.27 22.21
N TYR A 52 -4.48 13.52 22.32
CA TYR A 52 -3.59 14.67 22.50
C TYR A 52 -3.06 14.66 23.94
N MET A 53 -2.02 13.88 24.19
CA MET A 53 -1.28 13.94 25.46
C MET A 53 -0.55 15.30 25.52
N ARG A 54 -1.10 16.24 26.27
CA ARG A 54 -0.73 17.67 26.32
C ARG A 54 0.63 17.95 27.00
N TRP A 55 1.48 16.94 27.18
CA TRP A 55 2.79 17.08 27.84
C TRP A 55 3.80 16.08 27.25
N GLY A 56 4.55 16.51 26.24
CA GLY A 56 5.71 15.78 25.70
C GLY A 56 5.45 14.90 24.48
N ASN A 57 5.34 15.53 23.30
CA ASN A 57 5.78 15.03 21.98
C ASN A 57 5.56 13.55 21.58
N GLN A 58 4.47 12.89 21.99
CA GLN A 58 4.07 11.61 21.39
C GLN A 58 2.56 11.55 21.19
N SER A 59 2.13 11.70 19.94
CA SER A 59 0.75 11.43 19.52
C SER A 59 0.65 9.93 19.23
N THR A 60 0.10 9.16 20.16
CA THR A 60 -0.22 7.75 19.92
C THR A 60 -1.61 7.67 19.32
N THR A 61 -1.69 7.59 17.99
CA THR A 61 -2.97 7.38 17.32
C THR A 61 -3.36 5.92 17.44
N ASN A 62 -4.44 5.63 18.17
CA ASN A 62 -4.94 4.28 18.35
C ASN A 62 -5.80 3.88 17.14
N TYR A 63 -5.34 2.87 16.40
CA TYR A 63 -6.05 2.29 15.26
C TYR A 63 -6.49 0.88 15.59
N LYS A 64 -7.79 0.60 15.47
CA LYS A 64 -8.29 -0.78 15.48
C LYS A 64 -8.20 -1.31 14.06
N VAL A 65 -7.66 -2.52 13.90
CA VAL A 65 -7.46 -3.15 12.58
C VAL A 65 -8.05 -4.55 12.62
N LEU A 66 -9.02 -4.84 11.75
CA LEU A 66 -9.58 -6.18 11.56
C LEU A 66 -9.22 -6.69 10.16
N ALA A 67 -8.80 -7.95 10.09
CA ALA A 67 -8.65 -8.64 8.83
C ALA A 67 -10.04 -8.89 8.23
N VAL A 68 -10.24 -8.48 6.98
CA VAL A 68 -11.49 -8.65 6.23
C VAL A 68 -11.23 -9.64 5.08
N PRO A 69 -12.21 -10.47 4.69
CA PRO A 69 -12.09 -11.30 3.49
C PRO A 69 -11.59 -10.48 2.29
N LEU A 70 -10.70 -11.10 1.54
CA LEU A 70 -9.94 -10.46 0.47
C LEU A 70 -10.90 -9.95 -0.63
N HIS A 71 -10.97 -8.63 -0.82
CA HIS A 71 -11.73 -8.06 -1.94
C HIS A 71 -10.87 -8.05 -3.21
N LEU A 72 -10.91 -9.16 -3.95
CA LEU A 72 -10.21 -9.34 -5.23
C LEU A 72 -10.36 -8.16 -6.21
N PRO A 73 -11.55 -7.53 -6.41
CA PRO A 73 -11.68 -6.40 -7.33
C PRO A 73 -10.82 -5.20 -6.94
N HIS A 74 -10.57 -5.00 -5.65
CA HIS A 74 -9.74 -3.89 -5.17
C HIS A 74 -8.25 -4.15 -5.44
N ILE A 75 -7.82 -5.42 -5.29
CA ILE A 75 -6.46 -5.86 -5.60
C ILE A 75 -6.19 -5.69 -7.10
N VAL A 76 -7.13 -6.10 -7.96
CA VAL A 76 -7.01 -5.95 -9.42
C VAL A 76 -6.88 -4.48 -9.81
N LYS A 77 -7.65 -3.58 -9.19
CA LYS A 77 -7.50 -2.12 -9.42
C LYS A 77 -6.12 -1.62 -9.00
N GLY A 78 -5.59 -2.11 -7.88
CA GLY A 78 -4.23 -1.81 -7.44
C GLY A 78 -3.18 -2.21 -8.48
N TYR A 79 -3.26 -3.44 -8.99
CA TYR A 79 -2.36 -3.91 -10.05
C TYR A 79 -2.51 -3.14 -11.37
N ALA A 80 -3.75 -2.83 -11.78
CA ALA A 80 -4.00 -2.05 -12.99
C ALA A 80 -3.35 -0.66 -12.91
N PHE A 81 -3.43 -0.01 -11.75
CA PHE A 81 -2.76 1.27 -11.51
C PHE A 81 -1.24 1.15 -11.57
N THR A 82 -0.66 0.15 -10.90
CA THR A 82 0.80 -0.08 -10.92
C THR A 82 1.31 -0.36 -12.34
N LEU A 83 0.59 -1.19 -13.11
CA LEU A 83 0.94 -1.46 -14.50
C LEU A 83 0.82 -0.23 -15.39
N ALA A 84 -0.18 0.62 -15.16
CA ALA A 84 -0.31 1.88 -15.89
C ALA A 84 0.88 2.81 -15.62
N VAL A 85 1.32 2.94 -14.36
CA VAL A 85 2.48 3.75 -13.98
C VAL A 85 3.78 3.18 -14.57
N CYS A 86 4.00 1.86 -14.49
CA CYS A 86 5.16 1.25 -15.15
C CYS A 86 5.09 1.42 -16.69
N GLY A 87 3.90 1.35 -17.26
CA GLY A 87 3.64 1.57 -18.69
C GLY A 87 3.98 2.99 -19.13
N THR A 88 3.59 4.02 -18.37
CA THR A 88 3.92 5.41 -18.71
C THR A 88 5.41 5.68 -18.58
N VAL A 89 6.08 5.17 -17.54
CA VAL A 89 7.54 5.32 -17.38
C VAL A 89 8.28 4.67 -18.56
N THR A 90 7.88 3.47 -18.97
CA THR A 90 8.48 2.77 -20.12
C THR A 90 8.11 3.34 -21.50
N ALA A 91 6.99 4.07 -21.58
CA ALA A 91 6.59 4.80 -22.77
C ALA A 91 7.36 6.11 -22.92
N LEU A 92 7.63 6.80 -21.81
CA LEU A 92 8.39 8.06 -21.78
C LEU A 92 9.90 7.85 -21.95
N ASP A 93 10.44 6.76 -21.41
CA ASP A 93 11.85 6.40 -21.56
C ASP A 93 12.02 4.94 -22.03
N PRO A 94 12.33 4.72 -23.32
CA PRO A 94 12.58 3.39 -23.88
C PRO A 94 13.78 2.68 -23.23
N HIS A 95 14.75 3.42 -22.68
CA HIS A 95 15.92 2.85 -22.01
C HIS A 95 15.54 2.14 -20.70
N SER A 96 14.54 2.65 -19.97
CA SER A 96 14.03 2.04 -18.74
C SER A 96 13.50 0.60 -18.91
N ARG A 97 13.13 0.22 -20.14
CA ARG A 97 12.64 -1.15 -20.45
C ARG A 97 13.70 -2.22 -20.22
N TYR A 98 14.97 -1.88 -20.42
CA TYR A 98 16.07 -2.82 -20.20
C TYR A 98 16.38 -2.96 -18.71
N GLU A 99 16.41 -1.83 -17.98
CA GLU A 99 16.62 -1.77 -16.53
C GLU A 99 15.54 -2.56 -15.77
N ILE A 100 14.26 -2.38 -16.14
CA ILE A 100 13.14 -3.10 -15.50
C ILE A 100 13.26 -4.61 -15.76
N LYS A 101 13.59 -5.02 -16.99
CA LYS A 101 13.79 -6.44 -17.32
C LYS A 101 14.94 -7.04 -16.53
N GLU A 102 16.03 -6.30 -16.36
CA GLU A 102 17.19 -6.77 -15.59
C GLU A 102 16.88 -6.85 -14.10
N PHE A 103 16.15 -5.87 -13.56
CA PHE A 103 15.67 -5.88 -12.18
C PHE A 103 14.80 -7.11 -11.88
N PHE A 104 13.78 -7.38 -12.71
CA PHE A 104 12.94 -8.56 -12.53
C PHE A 104 13.72 -9.87 -12.70
N ARG A 105 14.73 -9.90 -13.58
CA ARG A 105 15.61 -11.06 -13.75
C ARG A 105 16.47 -11.31 -12.51
N GLN A 106 16.96 -10.26 -11.85
CA GLN A 106 17.73 -10.38 -10.61
C GLN A 106 16.86 -10.75 -9.41
N LEU A 107 15.60 -10.29 -9.38
CA LEU A 107 14.66 -10.59 -8.30
C LEU A 107 14.15 -12.06 -8.32
N LEU A 108 14.14 -12.71 -9.49
CA LEU A 108 13.68 -14.09 -9.70
C LEU A 108 14.82 -15.13 -9.75
N ARG A 109 16.05 -14.73 -9.43
CA ARG A 109 17.21 -15.62 -9.25
C ARG A 109 17.53 -15.77 -7.77
#